data_AF-A0A2S8STV9-F1
#
_entry.id   AF-A0A2S8STV9-F1
#
_cell.length_a   1.000
_cell.length_b   1.000
_cell.length_c   1.000
_cell.angle_alpha   90.00
_cell.angle_beta   90.00
_cell.angle_gamma   90.00
#
_symmetry.space_group_name_H-M   'P 1'
#
loop_
_entity.id
_entity.type
_entity.pdbx_description
1 polymer ?
#
loop_
_entity_poly.entity_id
_entity_poly.type
_entity_poly.pdbx_seq_one_letter_code
_entity_poly.pdbx_strand_id
1 'polypeptide(L)'
;MNHEKNMSDNQSNGPSPSRRAFLNRAALTGAMGAVVIAGARPIWAQNAVPNVDATAPSPAPASTPATDDAKMAETPMAKAPVTSASDLEILNFALGLERLEAAFYSQVLGAHESRAYLTGRLLESAREIGAIEISHVETLQNAIIAAGGTLAPAATYRFPNNVFISPVAFSWFGYTLEEIGIGAYLGAVSQIESKDLRKAAASIYGSEVRHAAVLRSLGGFTFSPRYFESPLSVAQVQTLVAPYSA
;
A
#
# COMPACT_ATOMS: atom_id res chain seq x y z
N MET A 1 -12.94 -33.27 60.60
CA MET A 1 -13.84 -32.85 59.52
C MET A 1 -13.69 -31.34 59.35
N ASN A 2 -13.47 -30.89 58.11
CA ASN A 2 -13.54 -29.51 57.57
C ASN A 2 -12.36 -28.60 57.99
N HIS A 3 -11.29 -28.36 57.19
CA HIS A 3 -11.17 -27.84 55.81
C HIS A 3 -11.76 -26.44 55.62
N GLU A 4 -10.89 -25.43 55.63
CA GLU A 4 -11.00 -24.26 54.75
C GLU A 4 -9.63 -23.58 54.60
N LYS A 5 -9.07 -23.68 53.39
CA LYS A 5 -7.97 -22.85 52.88
C LYS A 5 -8.49 -21.43 52.75
N ASN A 6 -7.71 -20.44 53.19
CA ASN A 6 -7.81 -19.10 52.61
C ASN A 6 -6.43 -18.66 52.12
N MET A 7 -6.28 -18.73 50.80
CA MET A 7 -5.21 -18.16 50.00
C MET A 7 -5.44 -16.64 49.97
N SER A 8 -4.51 -15.86 50.51
CA SER A 8 -4.42 -14.43 50.23
C SER A 8 -3.36 -14.21 49.15
N ASP A 9 -3.80 -13.62 48.05
CA ASP A 9 -3.09 -13.42 46.80
C ASP A 9 -1.75 -12.68 46.94
N ASN A 10 -0.71 -13.31 46.40
CA ASN A 10 0.55 -12.67 46.06
C ASN A 10 0.38 -11.91 44.74
N GLN A 11 0.02 -10.62 44.81
CA GLN A 11 0.09 -9.74 43.65
C GLN A 11 1.55 -9.43 43.31
N SER A 12 2.14 -10.23 42.42
CA SER A 12 3.38 -9.89 41.73
C SER A 12 3.08 -8.97 40.54
N ASN A 13 2.98 -7.67 40.81
CA ASN A 13 3.04 -6.64 39.75
C ASN A 13 4.46 -6.55 39.20
N GLY A 14 4.80 -7.43 38.26
CA GLY A 14 5.97 -7.24 37.40
C GLY A 14 5.74 -6.04 36.47
N PRO A 15 6.77 -5.21 36.20
CA PRO A 15 6.61 -4.07 35.29
C PRO A 15 6.27 -4.60 33.88
N SER A 16 5.07 -4.28 33.40
CA SER A 16 4.70 -4.51 32.01
C SER A 16 5.69 -3.75 31.11
N PRO A 17 6.26 -4.37 30.06
CA PRO A 17 7.16 -3.66 29.17
C PRO A 17 6.45 -2.43 28.59
N SER A 18 6.99 -1.24 28.83
CA SER A 18 6.40 -0.01 28.30
C SER A 18 6.31 -0.09 26.77
N ARG A 19 5.23 0.41 26.16
CA ARG A 19 5.03 0.45 24.70
C ARG A 19 6.24 1.05 23.94
N ARG A 20 7.04 1.88 24.61
CA ARG A 20 8.30 2.46 24.10
C ARG A 20 9.41 1.44 23.90
N ALA A 21 9.50 0.39 24.73
CA ALA A 21 10.48 -0.68 24.56
C ALA A 21 10.19 -1.59 23.35
N PHE A 22 8.91 -1.71 22.97
CA PHE A 22 8.49 -2.47 21.78
C PHE A 22 8.88 -1.76 20.48
N LEU A 23 8.75 -0.43 20.43
CA LEU A 23 9.03 0.36 19.22
C LEU A 23 10.52 0.50 18.92
N ASN A 24 11.39 0.53 19.93
CA ASN A 24 12.83 0.71 19.74
C ASN A 24 13.57 -0.53 19.19
N ARG A 25 12.93 -1.71 19.15
CA ARG A 25 13.52 -2.93 18.57
C ARG A 25 13.12 -3.19 17.10
N ALA A 26 12.18 -2.43 16.56
CA ALA A 26 11.68 -2.61 15.19
C ALA A 26 12.42 -1.77 14.13
N ALA A 27 13.37 -0.91 14.53
CA ALA A 27 13.92 0.14 13.68
C ALA A 27 15.15 -0.24 12.83
N LEU A 28 15.64 -1.49 12.84
CA LEU A 28 16.76 -1.89 12.00
C LEU A 28 16.59 -3.32 11.50
N THR A 29 16.01 -3.49 10.31
CA THR A 29 16.38 -4.46 9.25
C THR A 29 15.22 -4.64 8.26
N GLY A 30 15.49 -4.38 6.97
CA GLY A 30 14.59 -4.70 5.86
C GLY A 30 14.67 -3.63 4.77
N ALA A 31 15.40 -3.91 3.69
CA ALA A 31 15.69 -3.02 2.57
C ALA A 31 14.47 -2.68 1.66
N MET A 32 13.28 -2.54 2.25
CA MET A 32 12.11 -1.87 1.65
C MET A 32 11.71 -0.62 2.44
N GLY A 33 12.35 -0.37 3.59
CA GLY A 33 12.17 0.84 4.39
C GLY A 33 13.07 1.98 3.95
N ALA A 34 12.79 2.58 2.79
CA ALA A 34 13.10 3.97 2.43
C ALA A 34 12.88 4.18 0.92
N VAL A 35 11.64 4.08 0.45
CA VAL A 35 11.25 5.01 -0.63
C VAL A 35 10.96 6.33 0.09
N VAL A 36 12.00 7.14 0.23
CA VAL A 36 11.82 8.56 0.50
C VAL A 36 11.01 9.10 -0.67
N ILE A 37 9.80 9.59 -0.42
CA ILE A 37 9.03 10.37 -1.40
C ILE A 37 9.83 11.66 -1.65
N ALA A 38 10.79 11.61 -2.57
CA ALA A 38 11.32 12.79 -3.22
C ALA A 38 10.30 13.18 -4.29
N GLY A 39 9.61 14.30 -4.06
CA GLY A 39 8.41 14.72 -4.78
C GLY A 39 8.61 15.04 -6.27
N ALA A 40 8.64 14.02 -7.12
CA ALA A 40 8.34 14.19 -8.53
C ALA A 40 6.82 14.20 -8.73
N ARG A 41 6.23 15.39 -8.84
CA ARG A 41 4.81 15.54 -9.17
C ARG A 41 4.60 15.13 -10.63
N PRO A 42 3.63 14.25 -10.96
CA PRO A 42 3.30 13.95 -12.35
C PRO A 42 2.80 15.20 -13.09
N ILE A 43 3.00 15.25 -14.40
CA ILE A 43 2.83 16.42 -15.29
C ILE A 43 1.42 17.06 -15.20
N TRP A 44 0.41 16.31 -14.80
CA TRP A 44 -0.96 16.80 -14.63
C TRP A 44 -1.22 17.55 -13.30
N ALA A 45 -0.29 17.55 -12.34
CA ALA A 45 -0.45 18.18 -11.02
C ALA A 45 0.12 19.63 -10.91
N GLN A 46 0.56 20.23 -12.02
CA GLN A 46 1.38 21.45 -12.03
C GLN A 46 0.55 22.77 -12.16
N ASN A 47 -0.72 22.70 -12.55
CA ASN A 47 -1.47 23.88 -13.05
C ASN A 47 -2.59 24.41 -12.12
N ALA A 48 -2.41 24.41 -10.79
CA ALA A 48 -3.38 25.08 -9.90
C ALA A 48 -2.74 25.73 -8.65
N VAL A 49 -2.74 27.07 -8.66
CA VAL A 49 -2.66 28.06 -7.55
C VAL A 49 -1.26 28.42 -6.99
N PRO A 50 -0.95 29.73 -6.74
CA PRO A 50 0.41 30.23 -6.56
C PRO A 50 1.01 30.02 -5.16
N ASN A 51 2.34 30.05 -5.18
CA ASN A 51 3.33 29.83 -4.13
C ASN A 51 3.18 30.73 -2.89
N VAL A 52 3.48 30.17 -1.70
CA VAL A 52 3.99 30.93 -0.54
C VAL A 52 5.29 30.30 -0.06
N ASP A 53 6.27 31.17 0.15
CA ASP A 53 7.66 30.96 0.51
C ASP A 53 7.94 29.93 1.61
N ALA A 54 8.96 29.10 1.37
CA ALA A 54 9.75 28.47 2.44
C ALA A 54 11.23 28.55 2.07
N THR A 55 11.85 29.67 2.41
CA THR A 55 13.30 29.86 2.44
C THR A 55 13.85 29.37 3.79
N ALA A 56 14.63 28.29 3.77
CA ALA A 56 15.66 28.02 4.78
C ALA A 56 16.70 27.03 4.20
N PRO A 57 18.02 27.31 4.30
CA PRO A 57 19.05 26.45 3.75
C PRO A 57 19.41 25.31 4.72
N SER A 58 19.57 24.09 4.19
CA SER A 58 20.16 22.96 4.91
C SER A 58 21.66 22.87 4.58
N PRO A 59 22.56 22.63 5.56
CA PRO A 59 23.99 22.64 5.33
C PRO A 59 24.48 21.37 4.62
N ALA A 60 25.42 21.54 3.69
CA ALA A 60 26.12 20.45 3.02
C ALA A 60 27.05 19.70 4.00
N PRO A 61 27.21 18.37 3.88
CA PRO A 61 28.23 17.66 4.64
C PRO A 61 29.62 17.88 4.01
N ALA A 62 30.59 18.22 4.86
CA ALA A 62 31.99 18.39 4.51
C ALA A 62 32.65 17.03 4.21
N SER A 63 33.44 16.99 3.14
CA SER A 63 34.36 15.90 2.80
C SER A 63 35.63 15.99 3.65
N THR A 64 36.02 14.89 4.31
CA THR A 64 37.39 14.70 4.82
C THR A 64 38.06 13.49 4.15
N PRO A 65 39.38 13.53 3.91
CA PRO A 65 40.07 12.54 3.09
C PRO A 65 40.46 11.28 3.87
N ALA A 66 40.58 10.19 3.12
CA ALA A 66 40.92 8.85 3.59
C ALA A 66 42.41 8.71 3.97
N THR A 67 42.68 7.95 5.04
CA THR A 67 43.90 7.14 5.23
C THR A 67 43.58 5.99 6.20
N ASP A 68 43.58 4.75 5.70
CA ASP A 68 44.50 3.68 6.12
C ASP A 68 43.97 2.30 5.70
N ASP A 69 44.86 1.58 5.01
CA ASP A 69 44.68 0.26 4.46
C ASP A 69 44.53 -0.80 5.56
N ALA A 70 43.30 -1.07 5.97
CA ALA A 70 42.94 -2.33 6.63
C ALA A 70 42.16 -3.19 5.64
N LYS A 71 42.82 -4.23 5.12
CA LYS A 71 42.22 -5.30 4.30
C LYS A 71 41.19 -6.06 5.15
N MET A 72 39.99 -5.49 5.26
CA MET A 72 38.81 -6.18 5.78
C MET A 72 38.51 -7.32 4.81
N ALA A 73 38.62 -8.55 5.29
CA ALA A 73 38.12 -9.70 4.55
C ALA A 73 36.65 -9.45 4.21
N GLU A 74 36.32 -9.47 2.91
CA GLU A 74 34.93 -9.47 2.44
C GLU A 74 34.23 -10.67 3.09
N THR A 75 33.45 -10.39 4.12
CA THR A 75 32.49 -11.36 4.61
C THR A 75 31.51 -11.56 3.46
N PRO A 76 31.28 -12.79 2.95
CA PRO A 76 30.37 -12.98 1.84
C PRO A 76 29.05 -12.31 2.20
N MET A 77 28.64 -11.32 1.40
CA MET A 77 27.30 -10.75 1.52
C MET A 77 26.35 -11.95 1.53
N ALA A 78 25.65 -12.16 2.65
CA ALA A 78 24.68 -13.21 2.76
C ALA A 78 23.78 -13.11 1.52
N LYS A 79 23.75 -14.17 0.70
CA LYS A 79 22.92 -14.24 -0.50
C LYS A 79 21.53 -13.77 -0.08
N ALA A 80 21.05 -12.69 -0.69
CA ALA A 80 19.70 -12.19 -0.44
C ALA A 80 18.75 -13.40 -0.48
N PRO A 81 17.80 -13.52 0.47
CA PRO A 81 16.88 -14.65 0.48
C PRO A 81 16.28 -14.78 -0.92
N VAL A 82 16.49 -15.94 -1.54
CA VAL A 82 15.89 -16.22 -2.84
C VAL A 82 14.38 -16.16 -2.60
N THR A 83 13.73 -15.17 -3.19
CA THR A 83 12.27 -15.07 -3.14
C THR A 83 11.70 -16.31 -3.84
N SER A 84 10.72 -16.95 -3.22
CA SER A 84 10.15 -18.18 -3.78
C SER A 84 9.40 -17.88 -5.08
N ALA A 85 9.26 -18.90 -5.93
CA ALA A 85 8.43 -18.78 -7.13
C ALA A 85 6.96 -18.43 -6.77
N SER A 86 6.46 -18.95 -5.66
CA SER A 86 5.13 -18.63 -5.13
C SER A 86 4.99 -17.16 -4.73
N ASP A 87 6.00 -16.57 -4.06
CA ASP A 87 5.99 -15.14 -3.73
C ASP A 87 5.97 -14.28 -4.99
N LEU A 88 6.74 -14.64 -6.02
CA LEU A 88 6.75 -13.94 -7.30
C LEU A 88 5.40 -14.03 -8.04
N GLU A 89 4.71 -15.16 -7.97
CA GLU A 89 3.37 -15.33 -8.51
C GLU A 89 2.35 -14.44 -7.78
N ILE A 90 2.42 -14.40 -6.44
CA ILE A 90 1.55 -13.54 -5.62
C ILE A 90 1.78 -12.05 -5.95
N LEU A 91 3.04 -11.61 -6.02
CA LEU A 91 3.37 -10.22 -6.34
C LEU A 91 2.91 -9.84 -7.75
N ASN A 92 3.10 -10.72 -8.74
CA ASN A 92 2.64 -10.47 -10.11
C ASN A 92 1.11 -10.43 -10.21
N PHE A 93 0.42 -11.25 -9.43
CA PHE A 93 -1.03 -11.18 -9.32
C PHE A 93 -1.49 -9.83 -8.74
N ALA A 94 -0.90 -9.42 -7.62
CA ALA A 94 -1.16 -8.11 -7.01
C ALA A 94 -0.86 -6.97 -8.00
N LEU A 95 0.25 -7.02 -8.72
CA LEU A 95 0.63 -6.01 -9.73
C LEU A 95 -0.45 -5.84 -10.82
N GLY A 96 -1.15 -6.92 -11.19
CA GLY A 96 -2.26 -6.86 -12.12
C GLY A 96 -3.45 -6.05 -11.60
N LEU A 97 -3.74 -6.15 -10.29
CA LEU A 97 -4.82 -5.42 -9.62
C LEU A 97 -4.47 -3.95 -9.44
N GLU A 98 -3.28 -3.64 -8.94
CA GLU A 98 -2.84 -2.25 -8.78
C GLU A 98 -2.85 -1.48 -10.10
N ARG A 99 -2.52 -2.17 -11.21
CA ARG A 99 -2.61 -1.57 -12.55
C ARG A 99 -4.04 -1.32 -13.00
N LEU A 100 -4.98 -2.20 -12.64
CA LEU A 100 -6.41 -2.02 -12.90
C LEU A 100 -6.92 -0.76 -12.16
N GLU A 101 -6.60 -0.62 -10.88
CA GLU A 101 -7.01 0.52 -10.04
C GLU A 101 -6.33 1.81 -10.48
N ALA A 102 -5.01 1.80 -10.70
CA ALA A 102 -4.29 2.96 -11.24
C ALA A 102 -4.86 3.41 -12.59
N ALA A 103 -5.24 2.47 -13.47
CA ALA A 103 -5.90 2.79 -14.73
C ALA A 103 -7.30 3.37 -14.53
N PHE A 104 -8.07 2.86 -13.58
CA PHE A 104 -9.39 3.39 -13.23
C PHE A 104 -9.30 4.85 -12.78
N TYR A 105 -8.47 5.15 -11.79
CA TYR A 105 -8.31 6.52 -11.28
C TYR A 105 -7.75 7.48 -12.33
N SER A 106 -6.81 7.02 -13.16
CA SER A 106 -6.31 7.80 -14.30
C SER A 106 -7.43 8.17 -15.27
N GLN A 107 -8.29 7.21 -15.65
CA GLN A 107 -9.44 7.47 -16.54
C GLN A 107 -10.50 8.37 -15.89
N VAL A 108 -10.75 8.22 -14.59
CA VAL A 108 -11.65 9.09 -13.80
C VAL A 108 -11.16 10.53 -13.82
N LEU A 109 -9.88 10.76 -13.52
CA LEU A 109 -9.30 12.10 -13.48
C LEU A 109 -9.26 12.73 -14.87
N GLY A 110 -8.93 11.97 -15.91
CA GLY A 110 -9.00 12.44 -17.30
C GLY A 110 -10.42 12.80 -17.74
N ALA A 111 -11.42 11.98 -17.40
CA ALA A 111 -12.82 12.32 -17.67
C ALA A 111 -13.26 13.58 -16.91
N HIS A 112 -12.79 13.75 -15.68
CA HIS A 112 -13.08 14.92 -14.85
C HIS A 112 -12.56 16.22 -15.48
N GLU A 113 -11.40 16.23 -16.12
CA GLU A 113 -10.85 17.43 -16.80
C GLU A 113 -11.82 18.01 -17.85
N SER A 114 -12.57 17.15 -18.55
CA SER A 114 -13.51 17.58 -19.59
C SER A 114 -14.93 17.86 -19.08
N ARG A 115 -15.32 17.29 -17.94
CA ARG A 115 -16.72 17.28 -17.46
C ARG A 115 -16.94 17.97 -16.13
N ALA A 116 -15.87 18.21 -15.37
CA ALA A 116 -15.90 18.77 -14.02
C ALA A 116 -16.92 18.09 -13.07
N TYR A 117 -17.10 16.76 -13.20
CA TYR A 117 -18.21 16.07 -12.51
C TYR A 117 -17.95 15.74 -11.03
N LEU A 118 -16.70 15.65 -10.59
CA LEU A 118 -16.30 15.45 -9.19
C LEU A 118 -16.01 16.79 -8.54
N THR A 119 -16.32 16.95 -7.26
CA THR A 119 -16.12 18.23 -6.55
C THR A 119 -15.65 18.01 -5.11
N GLY A 120 -15.05 19.06 -4.53
CA GLY A 120 -14.62 19.11 -3.14
C GLY A 120 -13.75 17.90 -2.72
N ARG A 121 -14.03 17.38 -1.52
CA ARG A 121 -13.32 16.25 -0.92
C ARG A 121 -13.28 15.01 -1.79
N LEU A 122 -14.31 14.76 -2.62
CA LEU A 122 -14.35 13.56 -3.45
C LEU A 122 -13.35 13.62 -4.61
N LEU A 123 -13.17 14.81 -5.20
CA LEU A 123 -12.13 15.03 -6.21
C LEU A 123 -10.72 14.94 -5.59
N GLU A 124 -10.54 15.52 -4.40
CA GLU A 124 -9.27 15.43 -3.67
C GLU A 124 -8.90 13.97 -3.37
N SER A 125 -9.84 13.20 -2.83
CA SER A 125 -9.67 11.77 -2.61
C SER A 125 -9.36 10.99 -3.89
N ALA A 126 -10.04 11.28 -5.01
CA ALA A 126 -9.73 10.62 -6.28
C ALA A 126 -8.29 10.88 -6.76
N ARG A 127 -7.74 12.08 -6.52
CA ARG A 127 -6.34 12.42 -6.86
C ARG A 127 -5.35 11.74 -5.93
N GLU A 128 -5.64 11.73 -4.64
CA GLU A 128 -4.79 11.09 -3.63
C GLU A 128 -4.72 9.59 -3.85
N ILE A 129 -5.87 8.92 -3.98
CA ILE A 129 -5.94 7.48 -4.22
C ILE A 129 -5.22 7.13 -5.53
N GLY A 130 -5.52 7.83 -6.63
CA GLY A 130 -4.85 7.57 -7.90
C GLY A 130 -3.32 7.71 -7.84
N ALA A 131 -2.79 8.62 -7.02
CA ALA A 131 -1.34 8.73 -6.80
C ALA A 131 -0.79 7.59 -5.94
N ILE A 132 -1.55 7.12 -4.96
CA ILE A 132 -1.20 5.96 -4.13
C ILE A 132 -1.16 4.69 -4.98
N GLU A 133 -2.13 4.46 -5.86
CA GLU A 133 -2.13 3.27 -6.73
C GLU A 133 -0.94 3.23 -7.68
N ILE A 134 -0.52 4.38 -8.20
CA ILE A 134 0.73 4.46 -8.98
C ILE A 134 1.92 4.05 -8.12
N SER A 135 1.99 4.49 -6.85
CA SER A 135 3.04 4.10 -5.92
C SER A 135 3.01 2.62 -5.57
N HIS A 136 1.82 2.00 -5.47
CA HIS A 136 1.69 0.55 -5.28
C HIS A 136 2.23 -0.21 -6.49
N VAL A 137 1.85 0.19 -7.71
CA VAL A 137 2.37 -0.38 -8.96
C VAL A 137 3.90 -0.32 -9.00
N GLU A 138 4.49 0.84 -8.74
CA GLU A 138 5.95 1.03 -8.74
C GLU A 138 6.64 0.15 -7.67
N THR A 139 6.05 0.09 -6.47
CA THR A 139 6.58 -0.72 -5.37
C THR A 139 6.61 -2.21 -5.73
N LEU A 140 5.52 -2.73 -6.30
CA LEU A 140 5.45 -4.14 -6.71
C LEU A 140 6.39 -4.44 -7.87
N GLN A 141 6.49 -3.55 -8.87
CA GLN A 141 7.43 -3.74 -9.98
C GLN A 141 8.87 -3.82 -9.48
N ASN A 142 9.26 -2.89 -8.60
CA ASN A 142 10.59 -2.87 -8.01
C ASN A 142 10.85 -4.13 -7.17
N ALA A 143 9.87 -4.57 -6.38
CA ALA A 143 9.99 -5.79 -5.58
C ALA A 143 10.17 -7.04 -6.46
N ILE A 144 9.39 -7.18 -7.54
CA ILE A 144 9.49 -8.31 -8.47
C ILE A 144 10.86 -8.32 -9.17
N ILE A 145 11.31 -7.18 -9.68
CA ILE A 145 12.62 -7.06 -10.36
C ILE A 145 13.76 -7.36 -9.39
N ALA A 146 13.73 -6.79 -8.17
CA ALA A 146 14.75 -7.02 -7.15
C ALA A 146 14.80 -8.50 -6.71
N ALA A 147 13.66 -9.19 -6.74
CA ALA A 147 13.56 -10.62 -6.50
C ALA A 147 13.99 -11.50 -7.70
N GLY A 148 14.39 -10.90 -8.83
CA GLY A 148 14.81 -11.60 -10.04
C GLY A 148 13.64 -12.15 -10.87
N GLY A 149 12.42 -11.71 -10.60
CA GLY A 149 11.23 -12.09 -11.35
C GLY A 149 10.99 -11.24 -12.60
N THR A 150 10.11 -11.73 -13.46
CA THR A 150 9.62 -10.98 -14.62
C THR A 150 8.29 -10.33 -14.28
N LEU A 151 8.11 -9.09 -14.71
CA LEU A 151 6.83 -8.38 -14.56
C LEU A 151 5.77 -9.00 -15.46
N ALA A 152 4.58 -9.25 -14.91
CA ALA A 152 3.39 -9.53 -15.69
C ALA A 152 3.16 -8.40 -16.71
N PRO A 153 2.62 -8.69 -17.90
CA PRO A 153 2.30 -7.65 -18.88
C PRO A 153 1.19 -6.73 -18.36
N ALA A 154 1.17 -5.48 -18.82
CA ALA A 154 0.04 -4.59 -18.61
C ALA A 154 -1.14 -5.04 -19.50
N ALA A 155 -2.37 -4.87 -19.00
CA ALA A 155 -3.59 -5.15 -19.75
C ALA A 155 -4.25 -3.84 -20.24
N THR A 156 -5.25 -3.98 -21.11
CA THR A 156 -6.17 -2.88 -21.41
C THR A 156 -7.38 -2.99 -20.49
N TYR A 157 -7.88 -1.86 -20.00
CA TYR A 157 -8.97 -1.84 -19.04
C TYR A 157 -10.18 -1.06 -19.54
N ARG A 158 -11.38 -1.55 -19.26
CA ARG A 158 -12.65 -0.92 -19.61
C ARG A 158 -13.56 -0.86 -18.40
N PHE A 159 -14.10 0.32 -18.13
CA PHE A 159 -14.97 0.56 -16.98
C PHE A 159 -16.37 1.03 -17.41
N PRO A 160 -17.40 0.86 -16.57
CA PRO A 160 -18.76 1.30 -16.89
C PRO A 160 -18.84 2.81 -17.13
N ASN A 161 -19.44 3.25 -18.24
CA ASN A 161 -19.44 4.66 -18.64
C ASN A 161 -20.00 5.65 -17.60
N ASN A 162 -20.95 5.20 -16.76
CA ASN A 162 -21.60 6.04 -15.76
C ASN A 162 -20.64 6.49 -14.64
N VAL A 163 -19.56 5.75 -14.38
CA VAL A 163 -18.56 6.12 -13.36
C VAL A 163 -17.82 7.42 -13.72
N PHE A 164 -17.84 7.81 -15.00
CA PHE A 164 -17.17 9.00 -15.54
C PHE A 164 -18.07 10.24 -15.65
N ILE A 165 -19.30 10.16 -15.14
CA ILE A 165 -20.27 11.27 -15.18
C ILE A 165 -21.03 11.45 -13.88
N SER A 166 -21.04 10.46 -12.99
CA SER A 166 -21.79 10.50 -11.73
C SER A 166 -20.84 10.32 -10.55
N PRO A 167 -20.79 11.30 -9.62
CA PRO A 167 -20.02 11.18 -8.37
C PRO A 167 -20.37 9.96 -7.54
N VAL A 168 -21.66 9.62 -7.47
CA VAL A 168 -22.15 8.45 -6.72
C VAL A 168 -21.71 7.16 -7.41
N ALA A 169 -21.81 7.09 -8.74
CA ALA A 169 -21.35 5.93 -9.50
C ALA A 169 -19.83 5.74 -9.38
N PHE A 170 -19.06 6.83 -9.46
CA PHE A 170 -17.62 6.83 -9.19
C PHE A 170 -17.33 6.29 -7.79
N SER A 171 -17.95 6.88 -6.75
CA SER A 171 -17.67 6.51 -5.35
C SER A 171 -17.99 5.04 -5.09
N TRP A 172 -19.12 4.55 -5.61
CA TRP A 172 -19.54 3.16 -5.45
C TRP A 172 -18.62 2.18 -6.20
N PHE A 173 -18.26 2.52 -7.44
CA PHE A 173 -17.42 1.66 -8.26
C PHE A 173 -15.98 1.64 -7.78
N GLY A 174 -15.41 2.81 -7.44
CA GLY A 174 -14.10 2.91 -6.82
C GLY A 174 -14.05 2.05 -5.56
N TYR A 175 -15.00 2.24 -4.63
CA TYR A 175 -15.13 1.36 -3.47
C TYR A 175 -15.16 -0.13 -3.84
N THR A 176 -15.87 -0.52 -4.90
CA THR A 176 -15.94 -1.92 -5.32
C THR A 176 -14.58 -2.47 -5.76
N LEU A 177 -13.74 -1.67 -6.43
CA LEU A 177 -12.37 -2.07 -6.78
C LEU A 177 -11.52 -2.22 -5.51
N GLU A 178 -11.48 -1.20 -4.64
CA GLU A 178 -10.71 -1.27 -3.38
C GLU A 178 -11.10 -2.52 -2.56
N GLU A 179 -12.39 -2.88 -2.59
CA GLU A 179 -12.92 -4.03 -1.85
C GLU A 179 -12.44 -5.38 -2.41
N ILE A 180 -12.19 -5.43 -3.72
CA ILE A 180 -11.51 -6.56 -4.36
C ILE A 180 -10.04 -6.57 -3.96
N GLY A 181 -9.35 -5.42 -3.94
CA GLY A 181 -7.97 -5.26 -3.48
C GLY A 181 -7.77 -5.72 -2.03
N ILE A 182 -8.60 -5.23 -1.11
CA ILE A 182 -8.65 -5.63 0.32
C ILE A 182 -8.74 -7.14 0.45
N GLY A 183 -9.70 -7.75 -0.25
CA GLY A 183 -9.90 -9.19 -0.23
C GLY A 183 -8.72 -9.97 -0.79
N ALA A 184 -8.13 -9.50 -1.89
CA ALA A 184 -6.96 -10.11 -2.52
C ALA A 184 -5.75 -10.11 -1.58
N TYR A 185 -5.39 -8.95 -1.02
CA TYR A 185 -4.27 -8.85 -0.09
C TYR A 185 -4.50 -9.66 1.18
N LEU A 186 -5.70 -9.61 1.75
CA LEU A 186 -6.00 -10.39 2.96
C LEU A 186 -5.93 -11.90 2.71
N GLY A 187 -6.36 -12.35 1.52
CA GLY A 187 -6.24 -13.76 1.11
C GLY A 187 -4.79 -14.19 0.91
N ALA A 188 -3.96 -13.32 0.32
CA ALA A 188 -2.59 -13.65 -0.06
C ALA A 188 -1.55 -13.42 1.05
N VAL A 189 -1.77 -12.49 1.98
CA VAL A 189 -0.71 -12.03 2.92
C VAL A 189 -0.12 -13.18 3.75
N SER A 190 -0.93 -14.16 4.15
CA SER A 190 -0.45 -15.31 4.92
C SER A 190 0.38 -16.30 4.09
N GLN A 191 0.26 -16.25 2.76
CA GLN A 191 0.92 -17.15 1.82
C GLN A 191 2.30 -16.65 1.39
N ILE A 192 2.59 -15.36 1.57
CA ILE A 192 3.89 -14.77 1.23
C ILE A 192 4.95 -15.27 2.20
N GLU A 193 5.95 -16.00 1.74
CA GLU A 193 7.02 -16.60 2.54
C GLU A 193 8.01 -15.54 3.05
N SER A 194 8.40 -14.60 2.18
CA SER A 194 9.28 -13.49 2.53
C SER A 194 8.62 -12.56 3.53
N LYS A 195 9.23 -12.44 4.71
CA LYS A 195 8.73 -11.56 5.79
C LYS A 195 8.66 -10.09 5.38
N ASP A 196 9.58 -9.64 4.55
CA ASP A 196 9.63 -8.24 4.11
C ASP A 196 8.56 -7.96 3.05
N LEU A 197 8.37 -8.87 2.09
CA LEU A 197 7.26 -8.78 1.13
C LEU A 197 5.90 -8.88 1.84
N ARG A 198 5.79 -9.73 2.85
CA ARG A 198 4.57 -9.87 3.66
C ARG A 198 4.22 -8.57 4.39
N LYS A 199 5.21 -7.88 4.96
CA LYS A 199 5.01 -6.56 5.59
C LYS A 199 4.57 -5.51 4.57
N ALA A 200 5.18 -5.51 3.38
CA ALA A 200 4.79 -4.60 2.31
C ALA A 200 3.33 -4.84 1.88
N ALA A 201 2.95 -6.09 1.62
CA ALA A 201 1.58 -6.48 1.28
C ALA A 201 0.57 -6.09 2.38
N ALA A 202 0.92 -6.30 3.66
CA ALA A 202 0.08 -5.86 4.78
C ALA A 202 -0.05 -4.33 4.87
N SER A 203 0.98 -3.59 4.44
CA SER A 203 0.93 -2.13 4.38
C SER A 203 0.00 -1.65 3.27
N ILE A 204 0.06 -2.28 2.08
CA ILE A 204 -0.82 -1.95 0.95
C ILE A 204 -2.28 -2.24 1.33
N TYR A 205 -2.57 -3.42 1.88
CA TYR A 205 -3.89 -3.74 2.45
C TYR A 205 -4.45 -2.62 3.35
N GLY A 206 -3.60 -2.01 4.19
CA GLY A 206 -4.01 -0.90 5.04
C GLY A 206 -4.35 0.40 4.29
N SER A 207 -3.72 0.65 3.14
CA SER A 207 -4.08 1.74 2.22
C SER A 207 -5.43 1.48 1.57
N GLU A 208 -5.65 0.28 1.00
CA GLU A 208 -6.92 -0.12 0.37
C GLU A 208 -8.12 0.11 1.29
N VAL A 209 -7.99 -0.29 2.56
CA VAL A 209 -9.04 -0.07 3.57
C VAL A 209 -9.37 1.41 3.77
N ARG A 210 -8.37 2.30 3.73
CA ARG A 210 -8.60 3.76 3.85
C ARG A 210 -9.29 4.31 2.60
N HIS A 211 -8.90 3.84 1.41
CA HIS A 211 -9.52 4.23 0.15
C HIS A 211 -11.00 3.82 0.13
N ALA A 212 -11.29 2.57 0.45
CA ALA A 212 -12.65 2.05 0.55
C ALA A 212 -13.51 2.87 1.53
N ALA A 213 -12.97 3.16 2.72
CA ALA A 213 -13.69 3.93 3.73
C ALA A 213 -14.01 5.36 3.29
N VAL A 214 -13.06 6.07 2.66
CA VAL A 214 -13.28 7.45 2.23
C VAL A 214 -14.26 7.52 1.06
N LEU A 215 -14.18 6.59 0.10
CA LEU A 215 -15.10 6.53 -1.04
C LEU A 215 -16.53 6.25 -0.59
N ARG A 216 -16.73 5.33 0.35
CA ARG A 216 -18.07 5.09 0.94
C ARG A 216 -18.60 6.31 1.66
N SER A 217 -17.79 6.90 2.54
CA SER A 217 -18.22 8.03 3.37
C SER A 217 -18.60 9.24 2.50
N LEU A 218 -17.79 9.58 1.50
CA LEU A 218 -18.05 10.71 0.60
C LEU A 218 -19.13 10.40 -0.44
N GLY A 219 -19.33 9.12 -0.78
CA GLY A 219 -20.43 8.65 -1.62
C GLY A 219 -21.80 8.64 -0.94
N GLY A 220 -21.89 9.00 0.34
CA GLY A 220 -23.14 9.02 1.11
C GLY A 220 -23.55 7.66 1.69
N PHE A 221 -22.62 6.72 1.79
CA PHE A 221 -22.83 5.39 2.38
C PHE A 221 -22.22 5.31 3.79
N THR A 222 -22.56 4.25 4.52
CA THR A 222 -21.89 3.92 5.79
C THR A 222 -20.39 3.75 5.56
N PHE A 223 -19.53 4.42 6.33
CA PHE A 223 -18.07 4.41 6.06
C PHE A 223 -17.47 2.99 6.10
N SER A 224 -17.99 2.11 6.95
CA SER A 224 -17.62 0.70 7.02
C SER A 224 -18.89 -0.16 6.99
N PRO A 225 -19.00 -1.11 6.05
CA PRO A 225 -20.18 -1.96 5.91
C PRO A 225 -20.13 -3.22 6.79
N ARG A 226 -19.00 -3.51 7.46
CA ARG A 226 -18.78 -4.75 8.20
C ARG A 226 -17.70 -4.60 9.27
N TYR A 227 -17.69 -5.51 10.24
CA TYR A 227 -16.73 -5.47 11.36
C TYR A 227 -15.37 -6.07 11.05
N PHE A 228 -15.30 -7.00 10.10
CA PHE A 228 -14.09 -7.69 9.68
C PHE A 228 -14.06 -7.80 8.17
N GLU A 229 -12.86 -7.68 7.60
CA GLU A 229 -12.63 -7.92 6.19
C GLU A 229 -12.62 -9.40 5.86
N SER A 230 -13.02 -9.72 4.62
CA SER A 230 -13.14 -11.09 4.13
C SER A 230 -12.06 -11.36 3.09
N PRO A 231 -11.25 -12.42 3.25
CA PRO A 231 -10.27 -12.77 2.23
C PRO A 231 -10.96 -13.27 0.97
N LEU A 232 -10.35 -12.99 -0.18
CA LEU A 232 -10.72 -13.56 -1.46
C LEU A 232 -9.62 -14.52 -1.94
N SER A 233 -10.03 -15.63 -2.53
CA SER A 233 -9.13 -16.48 -3.32
C SER A 233 -8.81 -15.83 -4.67
N VAL A 234 -7.69 -16.21 -5.27
CA VAL A 234 -7.30 -15.77 -6.63
C VAL A 234 -8.43 -15.97 -7.64
N ALA A 235 -9.13 -17.11 -7.59
CA ALA A 235 -10.24 -17.40 -8.51
C ALA A 235 -11.44 -16.46 -8.33
N GLN A 236 -11.76 -16.09 -7.08
CA GLN A 236 -12.82 -15.11 -6.80
C GLN A 236 -12.44 -13.73 -7.30
N VAL A 237 -11.20 -13.29 -7.03
CA VAL A 237 -10.69 -12.01 -7.53
C VAL A 237 -10.74 -11.96 -9.05
N GLN A 238 -10.21 -12.99 -9.73
CA GLN A 238 -10.26 -13.09 -11.20
C GLN A 238 -11.69 -13.00 -11.73
N THR A 239 -12.64 -13.67 -11.08
CA THR A 239 -14.05 -13.60 -11.46
C THR A 239 -14.62 -12.19 -11.33
N LEU A 240 -14.26 -11.47 -10.26
CA LEU A 240 -14.75 -10.13 -9.99
C LEU A 240 -14.16 -9.06 -10.93
N VAL A 241 -12.90 -9.21 -11.33
CA VAL A 241 -12.21 -8.25 -12.23
C VAL A 241 -12.34 -8.59 -13.71
N ALA A 242 -12.77 -9.81 -14.06
CA ALA A 242 -12.93 -10.25 -15.44
C ALA A 242 -13.73 -9.28 -16.33
N PRO A 243 -14.82 -8.64 -15.86
CA PRO A 243 -15.58 -7.69 -16.68
C PRO A 243 -14.81 -6.42 -17.08
N TYR A 244 -13.69 -6.11 -16.42
CA TYR A 244 -12.95 -4.86 -16.60
C TYR A 244 -11.63 -5.02 -17.36
N SER A 245 -11.22 -6.26 -17.62
CA SER A 245 -10.04 -6.58 -18.43
C SER A 245 -10.47 -6.75 -19.88
N ALA A 246 -9.82 -6.06 -20.80
CA ALA A 246 -10.13 -6.04 -22.23
C ALA A 246 -9.04 -6.69 -23.09
#